data_AF-R5GU89-F1
#
_entry.id   AF-R5GU89-F1
#
_cell.length_a   1.000
_cell.length_b   1.000
_cell.length_c   1.000
_cell.angle_alpha   90.00
_cell.angle_beta   90.00
_cell.angle_gamma   90.00
#
_symmetry.space_group_name_H-M   'P 1'
#
loop_
_entity.id
_entity.type
_entity.pdbx_description
1 polymer ?
#
loop_
_entity_poly.entity_id
_entity_poly.type
_entity_poly.pdbx_seq_one_letter_code
_entity_poly.pdbx_strand_id
1 'polypeptide(L)'
;MDKKERRQRLAETAKLPHTLIYYEAPHKLRQTLSDLAEAIGGERRAALCRELTKLHEEVIRGTLAELNALYETTDPRGEYVIVIEGAAPAEEEAMTIEQAAELARSYAGGGMKLSEACKTAAQAAGVSRKELYKLLSEE
;
A
#
# COMPACT_ATOMS: atom_id res chain seq x y z
N MET A 1 24.56 3.63 -5.98
CA MET A 1 23.47 4.01 -5.05
C MET A 1 23.82 3.38 -3.72
N ASP A 2 23.88 4.17 -2.65
CA ASP A 2 24.15 3.62 -1.32
C ASP A 2 22.94 2.78 -0.84
N LYS A 3 23.16 1.80 0.04
CA LYS A 3 22.13 0.86 0.52
C LYS A 3 20.97 1.61 1.18
N LYS A 4 21.26 2.71 1.88
CA LYS A 4 20.25 3.57 2.52
C LYS A 4 19.36 4.27 1.49
N GLU A 5 19.97 4.86 0.46
CA GLU A 5 19.27 5.53 -0.64
C GLU A 5 18.38 4.54 -1.40
N ARG A 6 18.85 3.29 -1.60
CA ARG A 6 18.04 2.21 -2.19
C ARG A 6 16.78 1.93 -1.39
N ARG A 7 16.93 1.72 -0.09
CA ARG A 7 15.83 1.37 0.80
C ARG A 7 14.79 2.48 0.86
N GLN A 8 15.24 3.73 0.88
CA GLN A 8 14.35 4.89 0.86
C GLN A 8 13.53 4.95 -0.43
N ARG A 9 14.17 4.81 -1.60
CA ARG A 9 13.44 4.83 -2.88
C ARG A 9 12.42 3.69 -2.97
N LEU A 10 12.77 2.48 -2.50
CA LEU A 10 11.83 1.37 -2.47
C LEU A 10 10.63 1.66 -1.55
N ALA A 11 10.86 2.23 -0.37
CA ALA A 11 9.79 2.62 0.55
C ALA A 11 8.86 3.69 -0.02
N GLU A 12 9.39 4.63 -0.81
CA GLU A 12 8.58 5.62 -1.53
C GLU A 12 7.70 4.94 -2.59
N THR A 13 8.26 4.01 -3.37
CA THR A 13 7.50 3.29 -4.41
C THR A 13 6.44 2.33 -3.87
N ALA A 14 6.64 1.77 -2.67
CA ALA A 14 5.72 0.83 -2.05
C ALA A 14 4.30 1.39 -1.85
N LYS A 15 4.17 2.71 -1.75
CA LYS A 15 2.92 3.46 -1.54
C LYS A 15 2.25 3.91 -2.84
N LEU A 16 2.91 3.77 -3.99
CA LEU A 16 2.36 4.24 -5.25
C LEU A 16 1.18 3.35 -5.68
N PRO A 17 0.03 3.92 -6.05
CA PRO A 17 -1.16 3.16 -6.43
C PRO A 17 -1.07 2.54 -7.84
N HIS A 18 0.00 2.86 -8.59
CA HIS A 18 0.18 2.42 -9.97
C HIS A 18 1.07 1.17 -10.03
N THR A 19 0.87 0.38 -11.07
CA THR A 19 1.76 -0.75 -11.40
C THR A 19 3.20 -0.27 -11.52
N LEU A 20 4.11 -0.96 -10.84
CA LEU A 20 5.54 -0.66 -10.87
C LEU A 20 6.24 -1.60 -11.84
N ILE A 21 7.21 -1.08 -12.59
CA ILE A 21 8.00 -1.85 -13.54
C ILE A 21 9.49 -1.67 -13.20
N TYR A 22 10.18 -2.79 -12.97
CA TYR A 22 11.62 -2.83 -12.74
C TYR A 22 12.29 -3.65 -13.84
N TYR A 23 13.44 -3.17 -14.31
CA TYR A 23 14.34 -3.94 -15.14
C TYR A 23 15.46 -4.49 -14.28
N GLU A 24 15.76 -5.78 -14.44
CA GLU A 24 16.78 -6.42 -13.61
C GLU A 24 17.66 -7.40 -14.37
N ALA A 25 18.94 -7.35 -14.04
CA ALA A 25 19.94 -8.28 -14.53
C ALA A 25 19.88 -9.59 -13.71
N PRO A 26 20.20 -10.75 -14.30
CA PRO A 26 19.96 -12.05 -13.66
C PRO A 26 20.76 -12.20 -12.36
N HIS A 27 22.00 -11.72 -12.33
CA HIS A 27 22.88 -11.77 -11.16
C HIS A 27 22.40 -10.92 -9.97
N LYS A 28 21.44 -10.01 -10.18
CA LYS A 28 20.85 -9.16 -9.13
C LYS A 28 19.45 -9.60 -8.73
N LEU A 29 18.81 -10.47 -9.51
CA LEU A 29 17.41 -10.85 -9.34
C LEU A 29 17.08 -11.28 -7.91
N ARG A 30 17.87 -12.19 -7.34
CA ARG A 30 17.65 -12.71 -5.97
C ARG A 30 17.65 -11.59 -4.92
N GLN A 31 18.65 -10.72 -4.97
CA GLN A 31 18.75 -9.60 -4.05
C GLN A 31 17.57 -8.64 -4.25
N THR A 32 17.24 -8.31 -5.50
CA THR A 32 16.13 -7.41 -5.81
C THR A 32 14.78 -7.98 -5.39
N LEU A 33 14.49 -9.26 -5.58
CA LEU A 33 13.28 -9.91 -5.08
C LEU A 33 13.18 -9.85 -3.56
N SER A 34 14.28 -10.13 -2.86
CA SER A 34 14.35 -10.03 -1.39
C SER A 34 14.06 -8.61 -0.91
N ASP A 35 14.69 -7.58 -1.50
CA ASP A 35 14.48 -6.19 -1.09
C ASP A 35 13.07 -5.69 -1.44
N LEU A 36 12.51 -6.13 -2.57
CA LEU A 36 11.14 -5.79 -2.96
C LEU A 36 10.12 -6.43 -2.01
N ALA A 37 10.32 -7.70 -1.64
CA ALA A 37 9.46 -8.40 -0.69
C ALA A 37 9.51 -7.74 0.70
N GLU A 38 10.70 -7.30 1.15
CA GLU A 38 10.85 -6.57 2.42
C GLU A 38 10.20 -5.18 2.38
N ALA A 39 10.40 -4.42 1.30
CA ALA A 39 9.97 -3.02 1.23
C ALA A 39 8.51 -2.81 0.81
N ILE A 40 8.00 -3.65 -0.11
CA ILE A 40 6.65 -3.52 -0.68
C ILE A 40 5.66 -4.49 0.01
N GLY A 41 6.17 -5.58 0.59
CA GLY A 41 5.40 -6.61 1.26
C GLY A 41 5.32 -7.90 0.42
N GLY A 42 5.59 -9.04 1.07
CA GLY A 42 5.67 -10.35 0.43
C GLY A 42 4.40 -10.77 -0.30
N GLU A 43 3.22 -10.39 0.19
CA GLU A 43 1.91 -10.73 -0.39
C GLU A 43 1.55 -9.93 -1.65
N ARG A 44 2.33 -8.89 -2.00
CA ARG A 44 2.02 -8.09 -3.18
C ARG A 44 2.14 -8.93 -4.45
N ARG A 45 1.12 -8.88 -5.31
CA ARG A 45 1.14 -9.62 -6.57
C ARG A 45 2.18 -9.04 -7.52
N ALA A 46 2.88 -9.93 -8.21
CA ALA A 46 3.88 -9.57 -9.20
C ALA A 46 3.96 -10.58 -10.35
N ALA A 47 4.64 -10.18 -11.42
CA ALA A 47 5.01 -11.02 -12.54
C ALA A 47 6.50 -10.85 -12.85
N LEU A 48 7.20 -11.97 -13.03
CA LEU A 48 8.55 -12.02 -13.58
C LEU A 48 8.45 -12.41 -15.05
N CYS A 49 8.81 -11.47 -15.92
CA CYS A 49 8.88 -11.68 -17.36
C CYS A 49 10.35 -11.84 -17.76
N ARG A 50 10.72 -13.02 -18.24
CA ARG A 50 12.08 -13.38 -18.63
C ARG A 50 12.18 -13.45 -20.15
N GLU A 51 13.21 -12.81 -20.71
CA GLU A 51 13.55 -12.90 -22.14
C GLU A 51 12.39 -12.54 -23.08
N LEU A 52 11.66 -11.46 -22.77
CA LEU A 52 10.55 -10.97 -23.59
C LEU A 52 10.99 -10.80 -25.06
N THR A 53 10.14 -11.23 -25.99
CA THR A 53 10.34 -11.27 -27.45
C THR A 53 11.35 -12.30 -27.98
N LYS A 54 12.00 -13.08 -27.10
CA LYS A 54 12.94 -14.14 -27.51
C LYS A 54 12.24 -15.51 -27.54
N LEU A 55 12.88 -16.49 -28.19
CA LEU A 55 12.33 -17.84 -28.37
C LEU A 55 11.96 -18.55 -27.05
N HIS A 56 12.63 -18.19 -25.95
CA HIS A 56 12.45 -18.78 -24.62
C HIS A 56 11.81 -17.80 -23.63
N GLU A 57 10.87 -16.98 -24.11
CA GLU A 57 10.07 -16.08 -23.27
C GLU A 57 9.31 -16.87 -22.20
N GLU A 58 9.29 -16.33 -20.98
CA GLU A 58 8.60 -16.92 -19.84
C GLU A 58 7.99 -15.84 -18.95
N VAL A 59 6.75 -16.06 -18.49
CA VAL A 59 6.06 -15.17 -17.55
C VAL A 59 5.56 -15.97 -16.36
N ILE A 60 6.16 -15.73 -15.21
CA ILE A 60 5.80 -16.36 -13.93
C ILE A 60 5.04 -15.34 -13.09
N ARG A 61 3.86 -15.71 -12.59
CA ARG A 61 3.03 -14.85 -11.74
C ARG A 61 2.92 -15.46 -10.35
N GLY A 62 2.89 -14.62 -9.34
CA GLY A 62 2.75 -15.01 -7.94
C GLY A 62 2.83 -13.80 -7.04
N THR A 63 3.00 -14.03 -5.75
CA THR A 63 3.37 -12.98 -4.79
C THR A 63 4.88 -12.74 -4.83
N LEU A 64 5.35 -11.58 -4.33
CA LEU A 64 6.78 -11.32 -4.19
C LEU A 64 7.47 -12.38 -3.34
N ALA A 65 6.80 -12.91 -2.31
CA ALA A 65 7.32 -13.99 -1.47
C ALA A 65 7.48 -15.30 -2.27
N GLU A 66 6.46 -15.70 -3.04
CA GLU A 66 6.50 -16.92 -3.87
C GLU A 66 7.62 -16.83 -4.93
N LEU A 67 7.72 -15.69 -5.60
CA LEU A 67 8.74 -15.46 -6.63
C LEU A 67 10.15 -15.42 -6.03
N ASN A 68 10.31 -14.83 -4.84
CA ASN A 68 11.59 -14.85 -4.13
C ASN A 68 12.00 -16.29 -3.76
N ALA A 69 11.09 -17.08 -3.19
CA ALA A 69 11.33 -18.47 -2.83
C ALA A 69 11.70 -19.34 -4.04
N LEU A 70 11.05 -19.14 -5.19
CA LEU A 70 11.37 -19.84 -6.43
C LEU A 70 12.84 -19.67 -6.84
N TYR A 71 13.38 -18.46 -6.71
CA TYR A 71 14.74 -18.13 -7.11
C TYR A 71 15.80 -18.38 -6.01
N GLU A 72 15.41 -18.86 -4.83
CA GLU A 72 16.37 -19.44 -3.86
C GLU A 72 16.98 -20.73 -4.40
N THR A 73 16.19 -21.51 -5.14
CA THR A 73 16.59 -22.83 -5.67
C THR A 73 16.80 -22.85 -7.19
N THR A 74 16.35 -21.81 -7.90
CA THR A 74 16.52 -21.65 -9.35
C THR A 74 17.64 -20.67 -9.67
N ASP A 75 18.49 -20.97 -10.65
CA ASP A 75 19.50 -20.03 -11.15
C ASP A 75 18.91 -19.01 -12.13
N PRO A 76 18.96 -17.70 -11.82
CA PRO A 76 18.52 -16.65 -12.73
C PRO A 76 19.35 -16.63 -14.01
N ARG A 77 18.68 -16.55 -15.16
CA ARG A 77 19.33 -16.44 -16.47
C ARG A 77 18.57 -15.48 -17.38
N GLY A 78 19.29 -14.77 -18.23
CA GLY A 78 18.68 -13.83 -19.17
C GLY A 78 18.27 -12.51 -18.54
N GLU A 79 17.44 -11.74 -19.25
CA GLU A 79 16.98 -10.42 -18.82
C GLU A 79 15.57 -10.51 -18.20
N TYR A 80 15.34 -9.74 -17.12
CA TYR A 80 14.07 -9.75 -16.40
C TYR A 80 13.39 -8.38 -16.42
N VAL A 81 12.08 -8.43 -16.59
CA VAL A 81 11.16 -7.35 -16.23
C VAL A 81 10.31 -7.83 -15.06
N ILE A 82 10.31 -7.07 -13.97
CA ILE A 82 9.47 -7.32 -12.80
C ILE A 82 8.31 -6.33 -12.84
N VAL A 83 7.09 -6.84 -12.92
CA VAL A 83 5.87 -6.04 -12.91
C VAL A 83 5.16 -6.27 -11.58
N ILE A 84 4.95 -5.22 -10.79
CA ILE A 84 4.42 -5.32 -9.43
C ILE A 84 3.09 -4.56 -9.36
N GLU A 85 2.10 -5.17 -8.72
CA GLU A 85 0.82 -4.56 -8.42
C GLU A 85 1.00 -3.27 -7.62
N GLY A 86 0.23 -2.23 -7.97
CA GLY A 86 0.21 -0.96 -7.24
C GLY A 86 -0.31 -1.12 -5.82
N ALA A 87 -0.04 -0.13 -4.97
CA ALA A 87 -0.59 -0.12 -3.62
C ALA A 87 -2.12 -0.14 -3.68
N ALA A 88 -2.73 -0.96 -2.82
CA ALA A 88 -4.15 -0.82 -2.56
C ALA A 88 -4.41 0.65 -2.15
N PRO A 89 -5.59 1.21 -2.48
CA PRO A 89 -5.99 2.49 -1.91
C PRO A 89 -5.74 2.42 -0.41
N ALA A 90 -5.11 3.45 0.15
CA ALA A 90 -5.09 3.56 1.60
C ALA A 90 -6.53 3.48 2.05
N GLU A 91 -6.88 2.46 2.84
CA GLU A 91 -8.08 2.55 3.65
C GLU A 91 -7.86 3.81 4.48
N GLU A 92 -8.61 4.88 4.19
CA GLU A 92 -8.68 6.00 5.12
C GLU A 92 -9.07 5.37 6.44
N GLU A 93 -8.15 5.39 7.41
CA GLU A 93 -8.41 4.85 8.75
C GLU A 93 -9.74 5.46 9.19
N ALA A 94 -10.77 4.62 9.28
CA ALA A 94 -12.09 5.08 9.64
C ALA A 94 -11.95 5.81 10.97
N MET A 95 -12.30 7.10 10.99
CA MET A 95 -12.17 7.90 12.20
C MET A 95 -12.94 7.20 13.32
N THR A 96 -12.33 7.06 14.49
CA THR A 96 -13.03 6.50 15.64
C THR A 96 -14.19 7.42 16.04
N ILE A 97 -15.16 6.88 16.78
CA ILE A 97 -16.30 7.69 17.23
C ILE A 97 -15.85 8.84 18.16
N GLU A 98 -14.75 8.66 18.89
CA GLU A 98 -14.12 9.68 19.74
C GLU A 98 -13.48 10.80 18.90
N GLN A 99 -12.77 10.45 17.82
CA GLN A 99 -12.20 11.43 16.89
C GLN A 99 -13.31 12.21 16.17
N ALA A 100 -14.40 11.53 15.79
CA ALA A 100 -15.59 12.19 15.26
C ALA A 100 -16.23 13.15 16.28
N ALA A 101 -16.16 12.81 17.59
CA ALA A 101 -16.74 13.64 18.65
C ALA A 101 -15.92 14.91 18.87
N GLU A 102 -14.59 14.82 18.84
CA GLU A 102 -13.71 16.00 18.84
C GLU A 102 -13.94 16.91 17.64
N LEU A 103 -14.10 16.32 16.45
CA LEU A 103 -14.39 17.08 15.24
C LEU A 103 -15.73 17.82 15.33
N ALA A 104 -16.77 17.15 15.86
CA ALA A 104 -18.06 17.78 16.13
C ALA A 104 -17.95 18.92 17.16
N ARG A 105 -17.15 18.76 18.22
CA ARG A 105 -16.88 19.83 19.19
C ARG A 105 -16.19 21.03 18.55
N SER A 106 -15.22 20.80 17.67
CA SER A 106 -14.54 21.87 16.93
C SER A 106 -15.52 22.67 16.06
N TYR A 107 -16.39 21.99 15.31
CA TYR A 107 -17.42 22.66 14.51
C TYR A 107 -18.42 23.44 15.37
N ALA A 108 -18.83 22.89 16.51
CA ALA A 108 -19.72 23.58 17.44
C ALA A 108 -19.05 24.82 18.05
N GLY A 109 -17.76 24.73 18.41
CA GLY A 109 -16.94 25.86 18.87
C GLY A 109 -16.75 26.95 17.80
N GLY A 110 -16.82 26.58 16.52
CA GLY A 110 -16.84 27.50 15.38
C GLY A 110 -18.21 28.15 15.11
N GLY A 111 -19.21 27.92 15.95
CA GLY A 111 -20.55 28.54 15.85
C GLY A 111 -21.61 27.69 15.14
N MET A 112 -21.29 26.47 14.72
CA MET A 112 -22.32 25.54 14.23
C MET A 112 -23.20 25.05 15.37
N LYS A 113 -24.47 24.78 15.09
CA LYS A 113 -25.35 24.10 16.06
C LYS A 113 -24.84 22.68 16.30
N LEU A 114 -24.86 22.20 17.54
CA LEU A 114 -24.38 20.85 17.92
C LEU A 114 -24.96 19.76 17.01
N SER A 115 -26.25 19.82 16.70
CA SER A 115 -26.93 18.87 15.82
C SER A 115 -26.39 18.84 14.39
N GLU A 116 -25.95 19.99 13.87
CA GLU A 116 -25.36 20.16 12.54
C GLU A 116 -23.88 19.75 12.56
N ALA A 117 -23.15 20.13 13.60
CA ALA A 117 -21.78 19.69 13.84
C ALA A 117 -21.66 18.17 13.92
N CYS A 118 -22.55 17.49 14.66
CA CYS A 118 -22.59 16.03 14.72
C CYS A 118 -22.94 15.40 13.37
N LYS A 119 -23.79 16.04 12.56
CA LYS A 119 -24.12 15.54 11.22
C LYS A 119 -22.89 15.59 10.30
N THR A 120 -22.21 16.73 10.28
CA THR A 120 -21.03 16.96 9.45
C THR A 120 -19.87 16.04 9.86
N ALA A 121 -19.60 15.93 11.15
CA ALA A 121 -18.55 15.05 11.66
C ALA A 121 -18.87 13.57 11.43
N ALA A 122 -20.12 13.12 11.64
CA ALA A 122 -20.52 11.75 11.37
C ALA A 122 -20.37 11.37 9.89
N GLN A 123 -20.68 12.30 8.97
CA GLN A 123 -20.52 12.07 7.53
C GLN A 123 -19.05 12.02 7.11
N ALA A 124 -18.19 12.84 7.71
CA ALA A 124 -16.74 12.82 7.45
C ALA A 124 -16.06 11.57 8.03
N ALA A 125 -16.52 11.09 9.19
CA ALA A 125 -15.95 9.95 9.90
C ALA A 125 -16.57 8.59 9.51
N GLY A 126 -17.69 8.57 8.78
CA GLY A 126 -18.42 7.34 8.45
C GLY A 126 -19.14 6.68 9.64
N VAL A 127 -19.37 7.41 10.73
CA VAL A 127 -19.99 6.89 11.97
C VAL A 127 -21.46 7.27 12.12
N SER A 128 -22.17 6.63 13.06
CA SER A 128 -23.57 6.94 13.35
C SER A 128 -23.73 8.32 14.00
N ARG A 129 -24.42 9.24 13.32
CA ARG A 129 -24.80 10.56 13.90
C ARG A 129 -25.53 10.41 15.24
N LYS A 130 -26.38 9.38 15.38
CA LYS A 130 -27.18 9.17 16.59
C LYS A 130 -26.29 8.82 17.78
N GLU A 131 -25.32 7.94 17.57
CA GLU A 131 -24.35 7.56 18.61
C GLU A 131 -23.45 8.73 18.96
N LEU A 132 -22.99 9.48 17.96
CA LEU A 132 -22.17 10.67 18.15
C LEU A 132 -22.90 11.76 18.95
N TYR A 133 -24.17 12.01 18.64
CA TYR A 133 -25.00 12.97 19.38
C TYR A 133 -25.27 12.51 20.80
N LYS A 134 -25.54 11.21 21.00
CA LYS A 134 -25.74 10.63 22.34
C LYS A 134 -24.50 10.81 23.20
N LEU A 135 -23.33 10.43 22.67
CA LEU A 135 -22.02 10.57 23.34
C LEU A 135 -21.77 12.01 23.79
N LEU A 136 -22.01 12.99 22.91
CA LEU A 136 -21.80 14.42 23.19
C LEU A 136 -22.88 15.07 24.06
N SER A 137 -24.00 14.38 24.30
CA SER A 137 -25.10 14.84 25.16
C SER A 137 -25.12 14.18 26.54
N GLU A 138 -24.37 13.09 26.71
CA GLU A 138 -24.24 12.33 27.97
C GLU A 138 -22.93 12.65 28.72
N GLU A 139 -22.01 13.41 28.10
CA GLU A 139 -20.90 14.15 28.76
C GLU A 139 -21.36 15.50 29.32
#